data_AF-A0A345HK90-F1
#
_entry.id   AF-A0A345HK90-F1
#
_cell.length_a   1.000
_cell.length_b   1.000
_cell.length_c   1.000
_cell.angle_alpha   90.00
_cell.angle_beta   90.00
_cell.angle_gamma   90.00
#
_symmetry.space_group_name_H-M   'P 1'
#
loop_
_entity.id
_entity.type
_entity.pdbx_description
1 polymer ?
#
loop_
_entity_poly.entity_id
_entity_poly.type
_entity_poly.pdbx_seq_one_letter_code
_entity_poly.pdbx_strand_id
1 'polypeptide(L)' 'MAPIPTPPRQPDDAPDSYTGLDAASAERRARQRGWTHVRALPPGVIITMEYVAGRINFEVDADRVIRCWFG' A
#
# COMPACT_ATOMS: atom_id res chain seq x y z
N MET A 1 21.18 20.70 18.22
CA MET A 1 20.05 19.75 18.16
C MET A 1 20.09 19.08 16.80
N ALA A 2 20.03 17.75 16.74
CA ALA A 2 19.83 17.06 15.46
C ALA A 2 18.37 17.29 15.01
N PRO A 3 18.10 17.49 13.70
CA PRO A 3 16.74 17.64 13.21
C PRO A 3 15.94 16.36 13.47
N ILE A 4 14.72 16.52 14.00
CA ILE A 4 13.77 15.41 14.14
C ILE A 4 13.38 14.98 12.70
N PRO A 5 13.56 13.70 12.33
CA PRO A 5 13.12 13.24 11.01
C PRO A 5 11.63 13.48 10.86
N THR A 6 11.23 14.19 9.81
CA THR A 6 9.81 14.31 9.48
C THR A 6 9.30 12.91 9.13
N PRO A 7 8.29 12.38 9.83
CA PRO A 7 7.73 11.09 9.48
C PRO A 7 7.22 11.14 8.04
N PRO A 8 7.42 10.08 7.24
CA PRO A 8 6.96 10.07 5.85
C PRO A 8 5.46 10.32 5.82
N ARG A 9 5.06 11.39 5.12
CA ARG A 9 3.65 11.74 4.95
C ARG A 9 3.00 10.67 4.08
N GLN A 10 1.89 10.12 4.57
CA GLN A 10 1.09 9.20 3.77
C GLN A 10 0.66 9.90 2.47
N PRO A 11 0.84 9.27 1.29
CA PRO A 11 0.33 9.82 0.05
C PRO A 11 -1.18 10.06 0.14
N ASP A 12 -1.63 11.22 -0.35
CA ASP A 12 -3.05 11.58 -0.43
C ASP A 12 -3.67 10.93 -1.67
N ASP A 13 -3.79 9.61 -1.62
CA ASP A 13 -4.21 8.80 -2.76
C ASP A 13 -5.29 7.81 -2.32
N ALA A 14 -6.39 7.71 -3.08
CA ALA A 14 -7.49 6.82 -2.73
C ALA A 14 -7.07 5.35 -2.93
N PRO A 15 -7.17 4.47 -1.91
CA PRO A 15 -6.86 3.04 -2.01
C PRO A 15 -7.64 2.36 -3.15
N ASP A 16 -8.89 2.76 -3.33
CA ASP A 16 -9.78 2.18 -4.34
C ASP A 16 -9.29 2.43 -5.78
N SER A 17 -8.37 3.39 -5.99
CA SER A 17 -7.78 3.65 -7.31
C SER A 17 -6.85 2.53 -7.82
N TYR A 18 -6.50 1.57 -6.95
CA TYR A 18 -5.68 0.41 -7.29
C TYR A 18 -6.50 -0.86 -7.58
N THR A 19 -7.76 -0.91 -7.14
CA THR A 19 -8.64 -2.06 -7.34
C THR A 19 -8.86 -2.34 -8.83
N GLY A 20 -8.75 -3.60 -9.24
CA GLY A 20 -8.88 -4.04 -10.62
C GLY A 20 -7.62 -3.92 -11.48
N LEU A 21 -6.54 -3.32 -10.95
CA LEU A 21 -5.22 -3.35 -11.61
C LEU A 21 -4.55 -4.71 -11.42
N ASP A 22 -3.63 -5.05 -12.34
CA ASP A 22 -2.66 -6.11 -12.09
C ASP A 22 -1.73 -5.71 -10.93
N ALA A 23 -1.32 -6.69 -10.13
CA ALA A 23 -0.56 -6.44 -8.90
C ALA A 23 0.76 -5.70 -9.18
N ALA A 24 1.45 -6.04 -10.27
CA ALA A 24 2.70 -5.40 -10.65
C ALA A 24 2.52 -3.92 -11.04
N SER A 25 1.47 -3.58 -11.79
CA SER A 25 1.14 -2.19 -12.13
C SER A 25 0.67 -1.41 -10.91
N ALA A 26 -0.13 -2.02 -10.04
CA ALA A 26 -0.54 -1.40 -8.79
C ALA A 26 0.67 -1.05 -7.92
N GLU A 27 1.63 -1.96 -7.79
CA GLU A 27 2.86 -1.75 -7.04
C GLU A 27 3.73 -0.64 -7.65
N ARG A 28 3.95 -0.65 -8.97
CA ARG A 28 4.69 0.41 -9.66
C ARG A 28 4.03 1.78 -9.46
N ARG A 29 2.71 1.85 -9.64
CA ARG A 29 1.93 3.08 -9.48
C ARG A 29 1.99 3.58 -8.04
N ALA A 30 1.91 2.68 -7.06
CA ALA A 30 2.02 3.04 -5.66
C ALA A 30 3.39 3.66 -5.34
N ARG A 31 4.48 3.05 -5.79
CA ARG A 31 5.82 3.63 -5.60
C ARG A 31 5.97 4.99 -6.26
N GLN A 32 5.45 5.17 -7.48
CA GLN A 32 5.47 6.49 -8.16
C GLN A 32 4.71 7.57 -7.39
N ARG A 33 3.69 7.18 -6.62
CA ARG A 33 2.90 8.09 -5.78
C ARG A 33 3.47 8.29 -4.38
N GLY A 34 4.63 7.70 -4.08
CA GLY A 34 5.35 7.92 -2.83
C GLY A 34 5.04 6.89 -1.74
N TRP A 35 4.34 5.80 -2.06
CA TRP A 35 4.25 4.67 -1.13
C TRP A 35 5.63 4.01 -0.99
N THR A 36 6.16 4.01 0.23
CA THR A 36 7.48 3.44 0.53
C THR A 36 7.40 1.95 0.85
N HIS A 37 6.26 1.50 1.40
CA HIS A 37 6.00 0.10 1.71
C HIS A 37 4.76 -0.36 0.96
N VAL A 38 4.95 -1.29 0.02
CA VAL A 38 3.85 -1.92 -0.74
C VAL A 38 3.86 -3.41 -0.43
N ARG A 39 2.72 -3.95 -0.01
CA ARG A 39 2.58 -5.38 0.30
C ARG A 39 1.40 -5.97 -0.45
N ALA A 40 1.63 -7.06 -1.19
CA ALA A 40 0.58 -7.88 -1.77
C ALA A 40 0.30 -9.09 -0.85
N LEU A 41 -0.97 -9.39 -0.61
CA LEU A 41 -1.45 -10.44 0.27
C LEU A 41 -2.48 -11.31 -0.48
N PRO A 42 -2.48 -12.64 -0.27
CA PRO A 42 -3.57 -13.49 -0.73
C PRO A 42 -4.93 -13.13 -0.10
N PRO A 43 -6.04 -13.54 -0.72
CA PRO A 43 -7.37 -13.27 -0.18
C PRO A 43 -7.59 -13.91 1.19
N GLY A 44 -8.21 -13.15 2.11
CA GLY A 44 -8.59 -13.63 3.44
C GLY A 44 -7.44 -13.76 4.44
N VAL A 45 -6.21 -13.34 4.11
CA VAL A 45 -5.10 -13.36 5.06
C VAL A 45 -5.36 -12.39 6.22
N ILE A 46 -5.29 -12.92 7.44
CA ILE A 46 -5.35 -12.12 8.67
C ILE A 46 -3.93 -11.65 9.00
N ILE A 47 -3.75 -10.34 9.09
CA ILE A 47 -2.52 -9.66 9.47
C ILE A 47 -2.71 -8.91 10.78
N THR A 48 -1.63 -8.74 11.54
CA THR A 48 -1.62 -7.78 12.64
C THR A 48 -1.75 -6.35 12.08
N MET A 49 -2.58 -5.55 12.74
CA MET A 49 -2.87 -4.15 12.36
C MET A 49 -1.78 -3.18 12.84
N GLU A 50 -0.51 -3.59 12.86
CA GLU A 50 0.60 -2.72 13.23
C GLU A 50 0.70 -1.59 12.21
N TYR A 51 0.54 -0.34 12.64
CA TYR A 51 0.63 0.81 11.73
C TYR A 51 2.07 1.06 11.28
N VAL A 52 2.29 1.14 9.96
CA VAL A 52 3.58 1.47 9.35
C VAL A 52 3.37 2.63 8.39
N ALA A 53 3.87 3.82 8.77
CA ALA A 53 3.75 5.02 7.93
C ALA A 53 4.27 4.78 6.51
N GLY A 54 3.49 5.19 5.51
CA GLY A 54 3.80 4.99 4.09
C GLY A 54 3.56 3.55 3.59
N ARG A 55 2.78 2.74 4.32
CA ARG A 55 2.38 1.41 3.89
C ARG A 55 1.00 1.36 3.25
N ILE A 56 0.95 0.68 2.11
CA ILE A 56 -0.29 0.26 1.45
C ILE A 56 -0.27 -1.26 1.28
N ASN A 57 -1.43 -1.88 1.53
CA ASN A 57 -1.66 -3.31 1.37
C ASN A 57 -2.62 -3.53 0.21
N PHE A 58 -2.29 -4.50 -0.62
CA PHE A 58 -3.16 -5.02 -1.68
C PHE A 58 -3.56 -6.44 -1.31
N GLU A 59 -4.85 -6.73 -1.36
CA GLU A 59 -5.34 -8.09 -1.46
C GLU A 59 -5.46 -8.44 -2.94
N VAL A 60 -4.78 -9.50 -3.34
CA VAL A 60 -4.60 -9.88 -4.73
C VAL A 60 -5.18 -11.26 -4.94
N ASP A 61 -6.08 -11.39 -5.90
CA ASP A 61 -6.60 -12.66 -6.40
C ASP A 61 -6.29 -12.79 -7.89
N ALA A 62 -5.77 -13.94 -8.31
CA ALA A 62 -5.39 -14.20 -9.69
C ALA A 62 -4.59 -13.03 -10.35
N ASP A 63 -3.59 -12.51 -9.64
CA ASP A 63 -2.74 -11.37 -10.04
C ASP A 63 -3.46 -10.01 -10.14
N ARG A 64 -4.71 -9.93 -9.66
CA ARG A 64 -5.52 -8.72 -9.68
C ARG A 64 -5.82 -8.20 -8.29
N VAL A 65 -5.67 -6.89 -8.08
CA VAL A 65 -6.04 -6.26 -6.81
C VAL A 65 -7.55 -6.29 -6.65
N ILE A 66 -8.05 -6.95 -5.61
CA ILE A 66 -9.48 -7.01 -5.27
C ILE A 66 -9.86 -6.09 -4.11
N ARG A 67 -8.89 -5.72 -3.27
CA ARG A 67 -9.07 -4.76 -2.19
C ARG A 67 -7.75 -4.07 -1.87
N CYS A 68 -7.82 -2.83 -1.41
CA CYS A 68 -6.66 -2.04 -1.03
C CYS A 68 -6.92 -1.29 0.26
N TRP A 69 -5.94 -1.23 1.16
CA TRP A 69 -6.05 -0.45 2.39
C TRP A 69 -4.70 0.04 2.87
N PHE A 70 -4.71 1.17 3.54
CA PHE A 70 -3.56 1.67 4.26
C PHE A 70 -3.26 0.81 5.47
N GLY A 71 -1.98 0.66 5.79
CA GLY A 71 -1.56 0.02 7.02
C GLY A 71 -0.46 0.80 7.69
#